data_AF-A0A0H2U4B4-F1
#
_entry.id   AF-A0A0H2U4B4-F1
#
_cell.length_a   1.000
_cell.length_b   1.000
_cell.length_c   1.000
_cell.angle_alpha   90.00
_cell.angle_beta   90.00
_cell.angle_gamma   90.00
#
_symmetry.space_group_name_H-M   'P 1'
#
loop_
_entity.id
_entity.type
_entity.pdbx_description
1 polymer ?
#
loop_
_entity_poly.entity_id
_entity_poly.type
_entity_poly.pdbx_seq_one_letter_code
_entity_poly.pdbx_strand_id
1 'polypeptide(L)'
;MDESDDHQSLESQLDNLTTASKIPAKRRGISIKPTVESITSLSYERGLIPADLARLVDLITAPGHHLDQASLGALVRSLYPAGPVSDDVVLTVVGSLGHGQLKPSLPIQSLLLKWLVMVYHVLDSRAVLSRSYAVLFNLLDTAAIRPQLCHLLALVTRRKHVRPFRIQSILDLSRQTGHDPSLVGLLRIYKNYYPEVIVGDVTRGKASPFKYPDPEWRERLGEIQAAHRLRQDRRVTDSGPRNGFRVNHNTDRRKGTLLPPVQTSHANEESVTIEEIDSVEQFVDKLEKLELPNQLVAVLADPLLQKLLILRPDATADARISNWLESSIADAADDAQADGGSALLDLLELVHDHAEQTQALHPIFDRLLHRLYPAWNGTDRRYVVLDTLTYIPLGSFTKLYQDHFRPVEDKVLDGTAEPQLALLEFYTSLLRRWTVQILSLDGAAPRHAPD
;
A
#
# COMPACT_ATOMS: atom_id res chain seq x y z
N MET A 1 -12.82 -12.72 28.12
CA MET A 1 -12.31 -14.10 27.96
C MET A 1 -11.01 -13.96 27.19
N ASP A 2 -9.92 -14.39 27.81
CA ASP A 2 -8.58 -13.79 27.72
C ASP A 2 -7.85 -13.97 26.38
N GLU A 3 -7.41 -12.87 25.74
CA GLU A 3 -6.55 -12.88 24.54
C GLU A 3 -5.14 -13.45 24.84
N SER A 4 -4.72 -13.35 26.10
CA SER A 4 -3.48 -13.96 26.59
C SER A 4 -3.58 -15.49 26.57
N ASP A 5 -4.71 -16.05 26.99
CA ASP A 5 -4.99 -17.49 26.98
C ASP A 5 -5.04 -18.06 25.56
N ASP A 6 -5.56 -17.31 24.58
CA ASP A 6 -5.71 -17.80 23.21
C ASP A 6 -4.40 -17.78 22.38
N HIS A 7 -3.54 -16.76 22.55
CA HIS A 7 -2.20 -16.78 21.95
C HIS A 7 -1.32 -17.83 22.60
N GLN A 8 -1.39 -17.96 23.93
CA GLN A 8 -0.78 -19.08 24.65
C GLN A 8 -1.34 -20.43 24.16
N SER A 9 -2.62 -20.49 23.79
CA SER A 9 -3.23 -21.69 23.20
C SER A 9 -2.62 -22.04 21.84
N LEU A 10 -2.48 -21.11 20.89
CA LEU A 10 -1.84 -21.39 19.60
C LEU A 10 -0.34 -21.74 19.77
N GLU A 11 0.37 -21.01 20.62
CA GLU A 11 1.79 -21.24 20.89
C GLU A 11 2.02 -22.63 21.51
N SER A 12 1.21 -23.01 22.49
CA SER A 12 1.25 -24.35 23.10
C SER A 12 0.90 -25.45 22.10
N GLN A 13 -0.01 -25.20 21.16
CA GLN A 13 -0.35 -26.13 20.09
C GLN A 13 0.80 -26.30 19.09
N LEU A 14 1.53 -25.22 18.77
CA LEU A 14 2.73 -25.27 17.92
C LEU A 14 3.87 -26.02 18.61
N ASP A 15 4.05 -25.86 19.93
CA ASP A 15 5.03 -26.62 20.72
C ASP A 15 4.71 -28.12 20.75
N ASN A 16 3.44 -28.46 20.96
CA ASN A 16 2.95 -29.83 20.92
C ASN A 16 3.16 -30.44 19.52
N LEU A 17 2.86 -29.68 18.46
CA LEU A 17 3.08 -30.12 17.08
C LEU A 17 4.57 -30.34 16.78
N THR A 18 5.43 -29.42 17.22
CA THR A 18 6.90 -29.49 17.04
C THR A 18 7.51 -30.67 17.78
N THR A 19 6.98 -31.01 18.96
CA THR A 19 7.44 -32.17 19.73
C THR A 19 6.95 -33.48 19.10
N ALA A 20 5.69 -33.52 18.67
CA ALA A 20 5.10 -34.69 18.03
C ALA A 20 5.72 -35.00 16.65
N SER A 21 6.14 -33.98 15.90
CA SER A 21 6.76 -34.14 14.59
C SER A 21 8.09 -34.91 14.65
N LYS A 22 8.82 -34.83 15.78
CA LYS A 22 10.07 -35.57 16.01
C LYS A 22 9.84 -37.07 16.27
N ILE A 23 8.64 -37.47 16.67
CA ILE A 23 8.30 -38.85 17.03
C ILE A 23 7.61 -39.54 15.83
N PRO A 24 8.02 -40.76 15.43
CA PRO A 24 7.34 -41.51 14.37
C PRO A 24 5.87 -41.78 14.72
N ALA A 25 4.98 -41.70 13.72
CA ALA A 25 3.53 -41.86 13.92
C ALA A 25 3.13 -43.13 14.69
N LYS A 26 3.82 -44.26 14.44
CA LYS A 26 3.56 -45.55 15.12
C LYS A 26 3.96 -45.58 16.61
N ARG A 27 4.82 -44.66 17.04
CA ARG A 27 5.31 -44.55 18.43
C ARG A 27 4.61 -43.44 19.22
N ARG A 28 3.70 -42.69 18.59
CA ARG A 28 2.93 -41.65 19.26
C ARG A 28 1.81 -42.32 20.06
N GLY A 29 1.68 -41.95 21.33
CA GLY A 29 0.55 -42.38 22.17
C GLY A 29 -0.77 -41.68 21.82
N ILE A 30 -0.71 -40.55 21.12
CA ILE A 30 -1.87 -39.71 20.75
C ILE A 30 -1.78 -39.33 19.27
N SER A 31 -2.92 -39.30 18.59
CA SER A 31 -3.01 -38.85 17.20
C SER A 31 -2.72 -37.34 17.09
N ILE A 32 -1.92 -36.95 16.09
CA ILE A 32 -1.56 -35.54 15.86
C ILE A 32 -2.63 -34.77 15.05
N LYS A 33 -3.53 -35.51 14.39
CA LYS A 33 -4.60 -34.96 13.55
C LYS A 33 -5.46 -33.87 14.25
N PRO A 34 -5.97 -34.06 15.48
CA PRO A 34 -6.76 -33.02 16.15
C PRO A 34 -5.97 -31.72 16.41
N THR A 35 -4.68 -31.82 16.71
CA THR A 35 -3.81 -30.65 16.89
C THR A 35 -3.64 -29.89 15.57
N VAL A 36 -3.45 -30.61 14.46
CA VAL A 36 -3.37 -30.01 13.12
C VAL A 36 -4.69 -29.32 12.76
N GLU A 37 -5.84 -29.97 13.00
CA GLU A 37 -7.16 -29.39 12.75
C GLU A 37 -7.40 -28.12 13.59
N SER A 38 -6.99 -28.12 14.86
CA SER A 38 -7.07 -26.94 15.73
C SER A 38 -6.18 -25.80 15.22
N ILE A 39 -4.94 -26.08 14.80
CA ILE A 39 -4.05 -25.05 14.23
C ILE A 39 -4.65 -24.51 12.92
N THR A 40 -5.18 -25.38 12.07
CA THR A 40 -5.80 -24.94 10.80
C THR A 40 -7.03 -24.07 11.02
N SER A 41 -7.89 -24.39 11.99
CA SER A 41 -9.06 -23.58 12.33
C SER A 41 -8.67 -22.23 12.94
N LEU A 42 -7.75 -22.21 13.90
CA LEU A 42 -7.25 -20.97 14.49
C LEU A 42 -6.57 -20.06 13.45
N SER A 43 -5.76 -20.64 12.57
CA SER A 43 -5.10 -19.89 11.49
C SER A 43 -6.11 -19.33 10.47
N TYR A 44 -7.20 -20.04 10.20
CA TYR A 44 -8.31 -19.55 9.36
C TYR A 44 -9.09 -18.42 10.03
N GLU A 45 -9.28 -18.46 11.35
CA GLU A 45 -10.04 -17.46 12.10
C GLU A 45 -9.27 -16.15 12.33
N ARG A 46 -7.99 -16.24 12.71
CA ARG A 46 -7.22 -15.09 13.21
C ARG A 46 -6.00 -14.74 12.36
N GLY A 47 -5.55 -15.65 11.49
CA GLY A 47 -4.25 -15.57 10.85
C GLY A 47 -3.09 -15.90 11.78
N LEU A 48 -1.89 -15.89 11.21
CA LEU A 48 -0.62 -16.19 11.89
C LEU A 48 0.22 -14.91 12.01
N ILE A 49 0.71 -14.64 13.22
CA ILE A 49 1.67 -13.57 13.49
C ILE A 49 3.02 -13.95 12.85
N PRO A 50 3.89 -13.00 12.45
CA PRO A 50 5.16 -13.31 11.79
C PRO A 50 6.03 -14.37 12.49
N ALA A 51 6.07 -14.37 13.83
CA ALA A 51 6.81 -15.38 14.61
C ALA A 51 6.23 -16.79 14.44
N ASP A 52 4.90 -16.94 14.57
CA ASP A 52 4.21 -18.22 14.42
C ASP A 52 4.28 -18.73 12.98
N LEU A 53 4.18 -17.82 12.01
CA LEU A 53 4.34 -18.12 10.60
C LEU A 53 5.73 -18.70 10.33
N ALA A 54 6.79 -18.07 10.84
CA ALA A 54 8.16 -18.54 10.68
C ALA A 54 8.34 -19.93 11.27
N ARG A 55 7.89 -20.15 12.51
CA ARG A 55 7.95 -21.46 13.18
C ARG A 55 7.23 -22.55 12.39
N LEU A 56 6.06 -22.25 11.83
CA LEU A 56 5.25 -23.22 11.08
C LEU A 56 5.90 -23.54 9.73
N VAL A 57 6.46 -22.54 9.05
CA VAL A 57 7.21 -22.73 7.80
C VAL A 57 8.50 -23.52 8.05
N ASP A 58 9.23 -23.24 9.12
CA ASP A 58 10.40 -24.00 9.54
C ASP A 58 10.02 -25.46 9.81
N LEU A 59 8.91 -25.72 10.50
CA LEU A 59 8.42 -27.07 10.74
C LEU A 59 8.07 -27.82 9.44
N ILE A 60 7.43 -27.16 8.49
CA ILE A 60 7.05 -27.75 7.18
C ILE A 60 8.28 -28.04 6.33
N THR A 61 9.32 -27.22 6.42
CA THR A 61 10.53 -27.32 5.60
C THR A 61 11.66 -28.11 6.27
N ALA A 62 11.58 -28.33 7.59
CA ALA A 62 12.60 -29.01 8.36
C ALA A 62 12.78 -30.48 7.93
N PRO A 63 14.02 -30.96 7.87
CA PRO A 63 14.29 -32.36 7.59
C PRO A 63 13.88 -33.26 8.77
N GLY A 64 13.46 -34.49 8.46
CA GLY A 64 13.24 -35.53 9.49
C GLY A 64 11.96 -35.40 10.30
N HIS A 65 11.02 -34.55 9.90
CA HIS A 65 9.68 -34.55 10.49
C HIS A 65 8.90 -35.81 10.08
N HIS A 66 8.10 -36.35 11.01
CA HIS A 66 7.28 -37.54 10.79
C HIS A 66 5.80 -37.17 10.58
N LEU A 67 5.51 -35.98 10.06
CA LEU A 67 4.17 -35.56 9.69
C LEU A 67 3.79 -36.17 8.34
N ASP A 68 2.54 -36.58 8.21
CA ASP A 68 2.01 -37.12 6.95
C ASP A 68 1.75 -36.00 5.94
N GLN A 69 1.69 -36.37 4.66
CA GLN A 69 1.52 -35.42 3.55
C GLN A 69 0.18 -34.67 3.60
N ALA A 70 -0.88 -35.29 4.15
CA ALA A 70 -2.18 -34.64 4.23
C ALA A 70 -2.16 -33.53 5.29
N SER A 71 -1.58 -33.80 6.47
CA SER A 71 -1.37 -32.80 7.52
C SER A 71 -0.51 -31.62 7.03
N LEU A 72 0.62 -31.89 6.36
CA LEU A 72 1.47 -30.83 5.80
C LEU A 72 0.71 -30.00 4.76
N GLY A 73 -0.04 -30.65 3.87
CA GLY A 73 -0.85 -29.95 2.87
C GLY A 73 -1.97 -29.12 3.49
N ALA A 74 -2.58 -29.56 4.59
CA ALA A 74 -3.59 -28.80 5.33
C ALA A 74 -2.97 -27.54 5.94
N LEU A 75 -1.82 -27.68 6.60
CA LEU A 75 -1.08 -26.57 7.19
C LEU A 75 -0.67 -25.52 6.15
N VAL A 76 -0.10 -25.93 5.01
CA VAL A 76 0.29 -24.97 3.94
C VAL A 76 -0.92 -24.19 3.40
N ARG A 77 -2.07 -24.86 3.23
CA ARG A 77 -3.29 -24.18 2.75
C ARG A 77 -3.84 -23.18 3.76
N SER A 78 -3.60 -23.40 5.06
CA SER A 78 -4.06 -22.53 6.13
C SER A 78 -3.01 -21.49 6.59
N LEU A 79 -1.90 -21.31 5.85
CA LEU A 79 -0.90 -20.29 6.14
C LEU A 79 -1.40 -18.87 5.80
N TYR A 80 -2.27 -18.30 6.63
CA TYR A 80 -2.75 -16.91 6.46
C TYR A 80 -1.86 -15.92 7.23
N PRO A 81 -0.99 -15.12 6.58
CA PRO A 81 -0.18 -14.14 7.30
C PRO A 81 -1.03 -12.96 7.78
N ALA A 82 -1.07 -12.72 9.09
CA ALA A 82 -1.75 -11.58 9.69
C ALA A 82 -0.96 -10.27 9.52
N GLY A 83 0.37 -10.36 9.41
CA GLY A 83 1.30 -9.26 9.19
C GLY A 83 2.19 -9.46 7.95
N PRO A 84 3.21 -8.62 7.75
CA PRO A 84 4.16 -8.77 6.65
C PRO A 84 4.96 -10.08 6.78
N VAL A 85 5.30 -10.68 5.64
CA VAL A 85 6.13 -11.89 5.58
C VAL A 85 7.59 -11.48 5.47
N SER A 86 8.39 -11.79 6.50
CA SER A 86 9.81 -11.48 6.56
C SER A 86 10.63 -12.23 5.50
N ASP A 87 11.76 -11.64 5.11
CA ASP A 87 12.70 -12.21 4.13
C ASP A 87 13.20 -13.61 4.52
N ASP A 88 13.42 -13.88 5.81
CA ASP A 88 13.90 -15.18 6.31
C ASP A 88 12.93 -16.31 5.97
N VAL A 89 11.62 -16.09 6.18
CA VAL A 89 10.57 -17.06 5.83
C VAL A 89 10.57 -17.35 4.33
N VAL A 90 10.72 -16.31 3.51
CA VAL A 90 10.79 -16.47 2.05
C VAL A 90 12.04 -17.29 1.66
N LEU A 91 13.19 -17.00 2.26
CA LEU A 91 14.44 -17.72 2.02
C LEU A 91 14.37 -19.18 2.49
N THR A 92 13.73 -19.48 3.62
CA THR A 92 13.48 -20.85 4.08
C THR A 92 12.65 -21.61 3.05
N VAL A 93 11.57 -21.00 2.54
CA VAL A 93 10.76 -21.63 1.48
C VAL A 93 11.59 -21.84 0.22
N VAL A 94 12.31 -20.83 -0.27
CA VAL A 94 13.14 -20.96 -1.48
C VAL A 94 14.25 -22.00 -1.31
N GLY A 95 14.89 -22.08 -0.13
CA GLY A 95 15.90 -23.07 0.22
C GLY A 95 15.36 -24.50 0.25
N SER A 96 14.07 -24.66 0.54
CA SER A 96 13.38 -25.97 0.54
C SER A 96 13.05 -26.51 -0.87
N LEU A 97 13.17 -25.70 -1.92
CA LEU A 97 12.79 -26.10 -3.29
C LEU A 97 13.85 -26.97 -3.99
N GLY A 98 13.39 -27.90 -4.83
CA GLY A 98 14.22 -28.78 -5.65
C GLY A 98 14.45 -30.16 -5.05
N HIS A 99 15.46 -30.86 -5.56
CA HIS A 99 15.79 -32.23 -5.17
C HIS A 99 16.79 -32.26 -4.00
N GLY A 100 16.54 -33.11 -3.00
CA GLY A 100 17.45 -33.28 -1.86
C GLY A 100 16.83 -34.09 -0.73
N GLN A 101 17.66 -34.79 0.05
CA GLN A 101 17.20 -35.60 1.18
C GLN A 101 16.62 -34.77 2.32
N LEU A 102 17.05 -33.52 2.43
CA LEU A 102 16.60 -32.58 3.47
C LEU A 102 15.40 -31.73 3.02
N LYS A 103 14.90 -31.93 1.79
CA LYS A 103 13.85 -31.11 1.20
C LYS A 103 12.49 -31.80 1.32
N PRO A 104 11.38 -31.03 1.46
CA PRO A 104 10.04 -31.58 1.45
C PRO A 104 9.71 -32.20 0.10
N SER A 105 8.63 -32.98 0.04
CA SER A 105 8.16 -33.62 -1.18
C SER A 105 7.76 -32.59 -2.25
N LEU A 106 7.89 -32.95 -3.54
CA LEU A 106 7.52 -32.06 -4.65
C LEU A 106 6.07 -31.53 -4.58
N PRO A 107 5.05 -32.31 -4.14
CA PRO A 107 3.70 -31.79 -3.93
C PRO A 107 3.63 -30.66 -2.88
N ILE A 108 4.38 -30.77 -1.78
CA ILE A 108 4.43 -29.74 -0.74
C ILE A 108 5.18 -28.50 -1.26
N GLN A 109 6.28 -28.69 -1.99
CA GLN A 109 6.98 -27.59 -2.65
C GLN A 109 6.07 -26.83 -3.63
N SER A 110 5.22 -27.54 -4.38
CA SER A 110 4.22 -26.93 -5.27
C SER A 110 3.21 -26.08 -4.49
N LEU A 111 2.73 -26.56 -3.34
CA LEU A 111 1.83 -25.79 -2.46
C LEU A 111 2.52 -24.56 -1.87
N LEU A 112 3.78 -24.67 -1.44
CA LEU A 112 4.56 -23.54 -0.92
C LEU A 112 4.82 -22.47 -1.99
N LEU A 113 5.08 -22.88 -3.24
CA LEU A 113 5.20 -21.95 -4.37
C LEU A 113 3.87 -21.28 -4.71
N LYS A 114 2.75 -22.03 -4.69
CA LYS A 114 1.41 -21.45 -4.82
C LYS A 114 1.17 -20.42 -3.70
N TRP A 115 1.56 -20.74 -2.48
CA TRP A 115 1.46 -19.83 -1.34
C TRP A 115 2.29 -18.56 -1.54
N LEU A 116 3.57 -18.66 -1.95
CA LEU A 116 4.41 -17.49 -2.26
C LEU A 116 3.79 -16.57 -3.33
N VAL A 117 3.16 -17.14 -4.35
CA VAL A 117 2.40 -16.36 -5.34
C VAL A 117 1.22 -15.63 -4.70
N MET A 118 0.48 -16.30 -3.82
CA MET A 118 -0.69 -15.73 -3.15
C MET A 118 -0.33 -14.60 -2.17
N VAL A 119 0.82 -14.72 -1.47
CA VAL A 119 1.30 -13.74 -0.49
C VAL A 119 2.29 -12.71 -1.07
N TYR A 120 2.54 -12.72 -2.38
CA TYR A 120 3.53 -11.83 -3.03
C TYR A 120 3.35 -10.33 -2.69
N HIS A 121 2.10 -9.90 -2.48
CA HIS A 121 1.73 -8.53 -2.14
C HIS A 121 1.89 -8.19 -0.64
N VAL A 122 2.17 -9.19 0.20
CA VAL A 122 2.32 -9.09 1.67
C VAL A 122 3.77 -9.32 2.09
N LEU A 123 4.68 -9.56 1.15
CA LEU A 123 6.10 -9.70 1.44
C LEU A 123 6.69 -8.37 1.92
N ASP A 124 7.53 -8.44 2.94
CA ASP A 124 8.25 -7.29 3.49
C ASP A 124 9.21 -6.71 2.45
N SER A 125 10.09 -7.54 1.88
CA SER A 125 10.89 -7.18 0.71
C SER A 125 10.64 -8.09 -0.49
N ARG A 126 10.13 -7.51 -1.58
CA ARG A 126 10.06 -8.20 -2.89
C ARG A 126 11.46 -8.41 -3.50
N ALA A 127 12.48 -7.71 -2.99
CA ALA A 127 13.85 -7.83 -3.49
C ALA A 127 14.46 -9.20 -3.20
N VAL A 128 14.05 -9.88 -2.12
CA VAL A 128 14.60 -11.19 -1.74
C VAL A 128 14.39 -12.23 -2.85
N LEU A 129 13.20 -12.24 -3.46
CA LEU A 129 12.86 -13.12 -4.59
C LEU A 129 13.63 -12.76 -5.86
N SER A 130 13.90 -11.46 -6.07
CA SER A 130 14.73 -10.99 -7.18
C SER A 130 16.18 -11.45 -7.03
N ARG A 131 16.72 -11.45 -5.80
CA ARG A 131 18.08 -11.96 -5.53
C ARG A 131 18.17 -13.48 -5.71
N SER A 132 17.11 -14.22 -5.34
CA SER A 132 17.04 -15.68 -5.52
C SER A 132 16.56 -16.12 -6.90
N TYR A 133 16.45 -15.21 -7.87
CA TYR A 133 15.90 -15.51 -9.21
C TYR A 133 16.63 -16.65 -9.91
N ALA A 134 17.95 -16.73 -9.79
CA ALA A 134 18.75 -17.80 -10.40
C ALA A 134 18.37 -19.18 -9.85
N VAL A 135 18.10 -19.29 -8.55
CA VAL A 135 17.68 -20.54 -7.90
C VAL A 135 16.32 -20.98 -8.43
N LEU A 136 15.36 -20.06 -8.45
CA LEU A 136 14.00 -20.33 -8.96
C LEU A 136 14.02 -20.72 -10.44
N PHE A 137 14.83 -20.03 -11.26
CA PHE A 137 14.96 -20.28 -12.69
C PHE A 137 15.57 -21.65 -12.99
N ASN A 138 16.60 -22.06 -12.24
CA ASN A 138 17.29 -23.32 -12.47
C ASN A 138 16.43 -24.56 -12.14
N LEU A 139 15.29 -24.39 -11.44
CA LEU A 139 14.35 -25.46 -11.10
C LEU A 139 13.21 -25.61 -12.13
N LEU A 140 13.22 -24.85 -13.23
CA LEU A 140 12.18 -24.92 -14.27
C LEU A 140 12.12 -26.28 -14.99
N ASP A 141 13.21 -27.04 -14.97
CA ASP A 141 13.29 -28.41 -15.47
C ASP A 141 12.30 -29.35 -14.74
N THR A 142 12.05 -29.08 -13.45
CA THR A 142 11.26 -29.92 -12.55
C THR A 142 9.76 -29.78 -12.82
N ALA A 143 9.22 -30.69 -13.64
CA ALA A 143 7.84 -30.63 -14.14
C ALA A 143 6.76 -30.51 -13.04
N ALA A 144 6.95 -31.12 -11.87
CA ALA A 144 5.95 -31.16 -10.79
C ALA A 144 5.68 -29.78 -10.16
N ILE A 145 6.65 -28.87 -10.18
CA ILE A 145 6.56 -27.53 -9.57
C ILE A 145 6.61 -26.40 -10.62
N ARG A 146 6.88 -26.75 -11.89
CA ARG A 146 7.05 -25.81 -12.99
C ARG A 146 5.89 -24.83 -13.17
N PRO A 147 4.59 -25.22 -13.10
CA PRO A 147 3.50 -24.26 -13.27
C PRO A 147 3.53 -23.13 -12.24
N GLN A 148 3.76 -23.48 -10.96
CA GLN A 148 3.83 -22.51 -9.87
C GLN A 148 5.14 -21.70 -9.92
N LEU A 149 6.27 -22.31 -10.30
CA LEU A 149 7.52 -21.59 -10.54
C LEU A 149 7.39 -20.56 -11.65
N CYS A 150 6.78 -20.91 -12.79
CA CYS A 150 6.55 -19.99 -13.89
C CYS A 150 5.69 -18.81 -13.47
N HIS A 151 4.66 -19.05 -12.64
CA HIS A 151 3.82 -17.98 -12.10
C HIS A 151 4.59 -17.07 -11.12
N LEU A 152 5.41 -17.63 -10.23
CA LEU A 152 6.23 -16.82 -9.33
C LEU A 152 7.28 -16.01 -10.12
N LEU A 153 7.96 -16.64 -11.07
CA LEU A 153 8.92 -15.98 -11.95
C LEU A 153 8.25 -14.89 -12.78
N ALA A 154 7.01 -15.08 -13.23
CA ALA A 154 6.23 -14.07 -13.93
C ALA A 154 6.07 -12.78 -13.10
N LEU A 155 5.83 -12.90 -11.79
CA LEU A 155 5.70 -11.77 -10.87
C LEU A 155 7.04 -11.09 -10.54
N VAL A 156 8.12 -11.88 -10.48
CA VAL A 156 9.46 -11.41 -10.06
C VAL A 156 10.32 -10.91 -11.24
N THR A 157 10.01 -11.30 -12.48
CA THR A 157 10.82 -10.98 -13.66
C THR A 157 10.87 -9.47 -13.93
N ARG A 158 12.10 -8.94 -13.97
CA ARG A 158 12.44 -7.56 -14.33
C ARG A 158 13.46 -7.59 -15.47
N ARG A 159 13.73 -6.45 -16.11
CA ARG A 159 14.66 -6.36 -17.25
C ARG A 159 16.03 -7.00 -17.00
N LYS A 160 16.62 -6.80 -15.81
CA LYS A 160 17.91 -7.40 -15.42
C LYS A 160 17.93 -8.93 -15.40
N HIS A 161 16.77 -9.55 -15.19
CA HIS A 161 16.63 -11.01 -15.14
C HIS A 161 16.58 -11.62 -16.54
N VAL A 162 16.13 -10.88 -17.54
CA VAL A 162 15.98 -11.34 -18.91
C VAL A 162 17.34 -11.27 -19.62
N ARG A 163 18.10 -12.36 -19.52
CA ARG A 163 19.43 -12.51 -20.13
C ARG A 163 19.36 -13.48 -21.31
N PRO A 164 20.21 -13.33 -22.35
CA PRO A 164 20.18 -14.18 -23.54
C PRO A 164 20.21 -15.68 -23.23
N PHE A 165 21.04 -16.13 -22.29
CA PHE A 165 21.12 -17.53 -21.91
C PHE A 165 19.79 -18.07 -21.31
N ARG A 166 19.08 -17.25 -20.52
CA ARG A 166 17.78 -17.64 -19.95
C ARG A 166 16.68 -17.71 -21.00
N ILE A 167 16.68 -16.78 -21.96
CA ILE A 167 15.76 -16.83 -23.10
C ILE A 167 15.96 -18.14 -23.86
N GLN A 168 17.21 -18.50 -24.18
CA GLN A 168 17.53 -19.75 -24.86
C GLN A 168 17.11 -20.97 -24.03
N SER A 169 17.43 -21.01 -22.73
CA SER A 169 17.01 -22.12 -21.86
C SER A 169 15.49 -22.31 -21.79
N ILE A 170 14.69 -21.24 -21.72
CA ILE A 170 13.23 -21.37 -21.73
C ILE A 170 12.72 -21.84 -23.10
N LEU A 171 13.27 -21.34 -24.20
CA LEU A 171 12.90 -21.76 -25.55
C LEU A 171 13.21 -23.25 -25.78
N ASP A 172 14.39 -23.69 -25.37
CA ASP A 172 14.80 -25.09 -25.45
C ASP A 172 13.90 -25.98 -24.59
N LEU A 173 13.63 -25.58 -23.35
CA LEU A 173 12.74 -26.32 -22.46
C LEU A 173 11.31 -26.37 -23.02
N SER A 174 10.78 -25.26 -23.54
CA SER A 174 9.45 -25.22 -24.17
C SER A 174 9.36 -26.13 -25.40
N ARG A 175 10.43 -26.26 -26.18
CA ARG A 175 10.49 -27.16 -27.33
C ARG A 175 10.51 -28.62 -26.88
N GLN A 176 11.28 -28.94 -25.84
CA GLN A 176 11.37 -30.29 -25.28
C GLN A 176 10.06 -30.76 -24.64
N THR A 177 9.30 -29.84 -24.01
CA THR A 177 8.08 -30.17 -23.27
C THR A 177 6.80 -30.00 -24.11
N GLY A 178 6.91 -29.71 -25.41
CA GLY A 178 5.75 -29.61 -26.31
C GLY A 178 4.86 -28.38 -26.07
N HIS A 179 5.45 -27.18 -25.99
CA HIS A 179 4.73 -25.91 -25.80
C HIS A 179 3.88 -25.85 -24.52
N ASP A 180 4.52 -26.13 -23.38
CA ASP A 180 3.90 -25.99 -22.05
C ASP A 180 3.32 -24.57 -21.86
N PRO A 181 2.02 -24.43 -21.59
CA PRO A 181 1.37 -23.13 -21.42
C PRO A 181 2.05 -22.23 -20.39
N SER A 182 2.60 -22.81 -19.32
CA SER A 182 3.26 -22.07 -18.24
C SER A 182 4.57 -21.44 -18.71
N LEU A 183 5.34 -22.17 -19.52
CA LEU A 183 6.59 -21.66 -20.12
C LEU A 183 6.31 -20.63 -21.21
N VAL A 184 5.27 -20.86 -22.03
CA VAL A 184 4.79 -19.89 -23.04
C VAL A 184 4.35 -18.59 -22.37
N GLY A 185 3.65 -18.68 -21.23
CA GLY A 185 3.29 -17.52 -20.41
C GLY A 185 4.52 -16.74 -19.94
N LEU A 186 5.55 -17.43 -19.45
CA LEU A 186 6.80 -16.79 -19.00
C LEU A 186 7.58 -16.15 -20.17
N LEU A 187 7.64 -16.82 -21.33
CA LEU A 187 8.24 -16.28 -22.55
C LEU A 187 7.55 -15.00 -23.02
N ARG A 188 6.22 -14.91 -22.88
CA ARG A 188 5.48 -13.68 -23.20
C ARG A 188 5.89 -12.51 -22.32
N ILE A 189 6.22 -12.75 -21.06
CA ILE A 189 6.72 -11.71 -20.15
C ILE A 189 8.14 -11.29 -20.55
N TYR A 190 9.00 -12.25 -20.89
CA TYR A 190 10.34 -11.97 -21.41
C TYR A 190 10.28 -11.15 -22.71
N LYS A 191 9.29 -11.42 -23.58
CA LYS A 191 9.04 -10.68 -24.83
C LYS A 191 8.71 -9.22 -24.61
N ASN A 192 8.08 -8.85 -23.49
CA ASN A 192 7.83 -7.44 -23.15
C ASN A 192 9.13 -6.64 -22.96
N TYR A 193 10.23 -7.31 -22.60
CA TYR A 193 11.54 -6.67 -22.39
C TYR A 193 12.46 -6.75 -23.62
N TYR A 194 12.38 -7.82 -24.42
CA TYR A 194 13.20 -8.07 -25.61
C TYR A 194 12.34 -8.62 -26.78
N PRO A 195 11.48 -7.80 -27.40
CA PRO A 195 10.60 -8.23 -28.48
C PRO A 195 11.33 -8.69 -29.75
N GLU A 196 12.55 -8.21 -29.98
CA GLU A 196 13.39 -8.51 -31.13
C GLU A 196 14.08 -9.89 -31.06
N VAL A 197 14.27 -10.44 -29.86
CA VAL A 197 14.90 -11.76 -29.68
C VAL A 197 13.85 -12.88 -29.73
N ILE A 198 12.63 -12.59 -29.29
CA ILE A 198 11.52 -13.56 -29.21
C ILE A 198 10.58 -13.32 -30.41
N VAL A 199 11.06 -13.72 -31.59
CA VAL A 199 10.35 -13.60 -32.87
C VAL A 199 9.58 -14.89 -33.16
N GLY A 200 8.30 -14.78 -33.55
CA GLY A 200 7.53 -15.88 -34.14
C GLY A 200 6.41 -16.48 -33.27
N ASP A 201 5.62 -17.36 -33.89
CA ASP A 201 4.35 -17.99 -33.46
C ASP A 201 4.33 -18.65 -32.07
N VAL A 202 5.47 -18.75 -31.38
CA VAL A 202 5.65 -19.43 -30.09
C VAL A 202 4.79 -18.82 -28.98
N THR A 203 4.42 -17.53 -29.11
CA THR A 203 3.54 -16.82 -28.15
C THR A 203 2.14 -16.51 -28.72
N ARG A 204 1.76 -17.05 -29.90
CA ARG A 204 0.40 -16.83 -30.44
C ARG A 204 -0.61 -17.71 -29.70
N GLY A 205 -1.49 -17.09 -28.92
CA GLY A 205 -2.50 -17.79 -28.12
C GLY A 205 -3.22 -16.88 -27.12
N LYS A 206 -4.26 -17.43 -26.46
CA LYS A 206 -5.15 -16.73 -25.50
C LYS A 206 -4.39 -16.05 -24.35
N ALA A 207 -5.12 -15.25 -23.56
CA ALA A 207 -4.63 -14.46 -22.41
C ALA A 207 -3.66 -15.24 -21.48
N SER A 208 -2.84 -14.49 -20.73
CA SER A 208 -1.85 -15.04 -19.79
C SER A 208 -2.42 -16.19 -18.93
N PRO A 209 -1.72 -17.33 -18.81
CA PRO A 209 -2.16 -18.43 -17.94
C PRO A 209 -2.07 -18.09 -16.45
N PHE A 210 -1.37 -17.01 -16.10
CA PHE A 210 -1.13 -16.59 -14.73
C PHE A 210 -2.30 -15.76 -14.21
N LYS A 211 -3.30 -16.46 -13.66
CA LYS A 211 -4.38 -15.86 -12.87
C LYS A 211 -4.13 -16.12 -11.39
N TYR A 212 -4.68 -15.27 -10.53
CA TYR A 212 -4.59 -15.48 -9.09
C TYR A 212 -5.11 -16.88 -8.74
N PRO A 213 -4.34 -17.73 -8.02
CA PRO A 213 -4.67 -19.15 -7.94
C PRO A 213 -5.94 -19.48 -7.15
N ASP A 214 -6.34 -18.61 -6.22
CA ASP A 214 -7.42 -18.89 -5.26
C ASP A 214 -8.11 -17.61 -4.74
N PRO A 215 -9.14 -17.09 -5.42
CA PRO A 215 -9.75 -15.81 -5.05
C PRO A 215 -10.43 -15.84 -3.67
N GLU A 216 -11.01 -16.97 -3.25
CA GLU A 216 -11.63 -17.13 -1.93
C GLU A 216 -10.59 -17.01 -0.82
N TRP A 217 -9.42 -17.63 -1.02
CA TRP A 217 -8.30 -17.51 -0.09
C TRP A 217 -7.84 -16.05 0.06
N ARG A 218 -7.83 -15.27 -1.04
CA ARG A 218 -7.45 -13.84 -1.03
C ARG A 218 -8.44 -12.98 -0.26
N GLU A 219 -9.73 -13.20 -0.48
CA GLU A 219 -10.79 -12.49 0.24
C GLU A 219 -10.63 -12.73 1.75
N ARG A 220 -10.46 -13.99 2.14
CA ARG A 220 -10.25 -14.35 3.55
C ARG A 220 -8.99 -13.71 4.15
N LEU A 221 -7.88 -13.71 3.42
CA LEU A 221 -6.66 -13.02 3.86
C LEU A 221 -6.91 -11.52 4.09
N GLY A 222 -7.68 -10.88 3.20
CA GLY A 222 -8.05 -9.47 3.32
C GLY A 222 -8.84 -9.18 4.60
N GLU A 223 -9.80 -10.03 4.95
CA GLU A 223 -10.56 -9.94 6.20
C GLU A 223 -9.66 -10.08 7.43
N ILE A 224 -8.78 -11.07 7.44
CA ILE A 224 -7.85 -11.34 8.54
C ILE A 224 -6.93 -10.13 8.76
N GLN A 225 -6.33 -9.60 7.70
CA GLN A 225 -5.46 -8.44 7.80
C GLN A 225 -6.20 -7.17 8.21
N ALA A 226 -7.45 -6.99 7.75
CA ALA A 226 -8.28 -5.86 8.18
C ALA A 226 -8.63 -5.96 9.68
N ALA A 227 -8.98 -7.16 10.15
CA ALA A 227 -9.25 -7.41 11.56
C ALA A 227 -7.98 -7.22 12.41
N HIS A 228 -6.82 -7.70 11.94
CA HIS A 228 -5.54 -7.51 12.62
C HIS A 228 -5.15 -6.03 12.70
N ARG A 229 -5.31 -5.26 11.61
CA ARG A 229 -5.07 -3.81 11.60
C ARG A 229 -5.98 -3.07 12.58
N LEU A 230 -7.29 -3.36 12.57
CA LEU A 230 -8.23 -2.73 13.51
C LEU A 230 -7.87 -3.04 14.98
N ARG A 231 -7.38 -4.26 15.26
CA ARG A 231 -6.91 -4.65 16.60
C ARG A 231 -5.60 -3.95 16.98
N GLN A 232 -4.67 -3.82 16.04
CA GLN A 232 -3.41 -3.10 16.25
C GLN A 232 -3.66 -1.60 16.45
N ASP A 233 -4.54 -1.00 15.65
CA ASP A 233 -4.97 0.40 15.80
C ASP A 233 -5.67 0.62 17.15
N ARG A 234 -6.50 -0.33 17.62
CA ARG A 234 -7.12 -0.27 18.97
C ARG A 234 -6.10 -0.33 20.11
N ARG A 235 -4.98 -1.05 19.94
CA ARG A 235 -3.87 -1.05 20.91
C ARG A 235 -3.08 0.26 20.86
N VAL A 236 -2.95 0.87 19.68
CA VAL A 236 -2.26 2.16 19.48
C VAL A 236 -3.15 3.36 19.86
N THR A 237 -4.48 3.24 19.87
CA THR A 237 -5.36 4.31 20.35
C THR A 237 -5.24 4.58 21.85
N ASP A 238 -4.63 3.67 22.62
CA ASP A 238 -4.24 3.91 24.02
C ASP A 238 -2.83 4.51 24.15
N SER A 239 -2.10 4.66 23.03
CA SER A 239 -0.75 5.24 22.98
C SER A 239 -0.47 6.00 21.66
N GLY A 240 -1.03 7.20 21.51
CA GLY A 240 -0.45 8.24 20.64
C GLY A 240 -1.07 8.46 19.24
N PRO A 241 -0.77 9.61 18.60
CA PRO A 241 -1.47 10.10 17.43
C PRO A 241 -1.12 9.32 16.15
N ARG A 242 -2.08 9.27 15.23
CA ARG A 242 -2.04 8.56 13.92
C ARG A 242 -0.70 8.75 13.20
N ASN A 243 0.04 7.67 12.98
CA ASN A 243 1.30 7.67 12.21
C ASN A 243 1.04 7.94 10.72
N GLY A 244 1.07 9.21 10.31
CA GLY A 244 0.99 9.64 8.90
C GLY A 244 2.24 9.35 8.08
N PHE A 245 2.88 8.20 8.26
CA PHE A 245 4.10 7.77 7.54
C PHE A 245 3.84 6.56 6.64
N ARG A 246 2.58 6.37 6.24
CA ARG A 246 2.14 5.32 5.31
C ARG A 246 1.28 5.96 4.24
N VAL A 247 1.42 5.49 2.99
CA VAL A 247 0.54 5.90 1.88
C VAL A 247 -0.91 5.57 2.22
N ASN A 248 -1.77 6.57 2.07
CA ASN A 248 -3.19 6.47 2.37
C ASN A 248 -3.90 5.75 1.22
N HIS A 249 -3.86 4.42 1.22
CA HIS A 249 -4.61 3.59 0.25
C HIS A 249 -6.14 3.64 0.45
N ASN A 250 -6.64 4.41 1.43
CA ASN A 250 -8.06 4.50 1.76
C ASN A 250 -8.85 5.43 0.80
N THR A 251 -8.22 5.96 -0.24
CA THR A 251 -8.89 6.75 -1.29
C THR A 251 -9.97 5.96 -2.02
N ASP A 252 -9.90 4.61 -2.03
CA ASP A 252 -10.92 3.76 -2.68
C ASP A 252 -12.28 3.70 -1.94
N ARG A 253 -12.36 4.13 -0.67
CA ARG A 253 -13.62 4.04 0.11
C ARG A 253 -14.46 5.32 0.12
N ARG A 254 -13.93 6.45 -0.35
CA ARG A 254 -14.72 7.66 -0.60
C ARG A 254 -15.23 7.62 -2.05
N LYS A 255 -16.38 6.96 -2.28
CA LYS A 255 -17.11 7.04 -3.56
C LYS A 255 -17.18 8.52 -3.99
N GLY A 256 -16.50 8.86 -5.09
CA GLY A 256 -16.55 10.20 -5.71
C GLY A 256 -15.28 11.06 -5.62
N THR A 257 -14.14 10.55 -5.11
CA THR A 257 -12.93 11.39 -5.10
C THR A 257 -12.38 11.57 -6.53
N LEU A 258 -12.26 12.83 -6.96
CA LEU A 258 -11.67 13.28 -8.24
C LEU A 258 -10.17 12.98 -8.36
N LEU A 259 -9.57 12.36 -7.33
CA LEU A 259 -8.14 12.17 -7.22
C LEU A 259 -7.69 10.78 -7.64
N PRO A 260 -6.69 10.69 -8.53
CA PRO A 260 -6.07 9.43 -8.83
C PRO A 260 -5.14 9.00 -7.67
N PRO A 261 -4.98 7.68 -7.42
CA PRO A 261 -4.21 7.17 -6.27
C PRO A 261 -2.72 7.48 -6.39
N VAL A 262 -1.96 7.46 -5.29
CA VAL A 262 -0.50 7.58 -5.35
C VAL A 262 0.07 6.40 -6.14
N GLN A 263 0.60 6.67 -7.34
CA GLN A 263 1.25 5.64 -8.16
C GLN A 263 2.53 6.16 -8.83
N THR A 264 3.62 5.45 -8.61
CA THR A 264 4.91 5.55 -9.31
C THR A 264 4.94 4.48 -10.42
N SER A 265 5.04 4.89 -11.69
CA SER A 265 5.06 3.93 -12.83
C SER A 265 6.42 3.73 -13.50
N HIS A 266 7.51 4.33 -13.00
CA HIS A 266 8.85 4.20 -13.60
C HIS A 266 9.99 4.25 -12.58
N ALA A 267 9.94 3.42 -11.53
CA ALA A 267 11.00 3.38 -10.51
C ALA A 267 12.32 2.75 -11.00
N ASN A 268 13.43 3.45 -10.83
CA ASN A 268 14.78 2.92 -11.06
C ASN A 268 15.19 1.87 -10.00
N GLU A 269 16.20 1.03 -10.29
CA GLU A 269 16.57 -0.07 -9.39
C GLU A 269 17.22 0.36 -8.06
N GLU A 270 17.70 1.60 -7.97
CA GLU A 270 18.29 2.19 -6.76
C GLU A 270 17.34 3.11 -5.99
N SER A 271 16.21 3.46 -6.58
CA SER A 271 15.21 4.30 -5.95
C SER A 271 14.17 3.48 -5.20
N VAL A 272 13.59 4.12 -4.19
CA VAL A 272 12.51 3.57 -3.39
C VAL A 272 11.26 4.35 -3.70
N THR A 273 10.14 3.67 -3.86
CA THR A 273 8.87 4.34 -4.11
C THR A 273 8.15 4.63 -2.81
N ILE A 274 7.30 5.66 -2.80
CA ILE A 274 6.62 6.10 -1.58
C ILE A 274 5.65 5.04 -1.06
N GLU A 275 5.11 4.20 -1.95
CA GLU A 275 4.25 3.06 -1.60
C GLU A 275 4.97 1.95 -0.82
N GLU A 276 6.31 1.96 -0.78
CA GLU A 276 7.13 0.98 -0.05
C GLU A 276 7.48 1.46 1.38
N ILE A 277 7.07 2.66 1.78
CA ILE A 277 7.37 3.22 3.10
C ILE A 277 6.22 2.95 4.06
N ASP A 278 6.54 2.34 5.20
CA ASP A 278 5.56 1.98 6.22
C ASP A 278 5.87 2.51 7.63
N SER A 279 7.00 3.20 7.80
CA SER A 279 7.59 3.62 9.08
C SER A 279 8.43 4.90 8.95
N VAL A 280 8.63 5.59 10.08
CA VAL A 280 9.39 6.86 10.14
C VAL A 280 10.86 6.62 9.82
N GLU A 281 11.41 5.54 10.38
CA GLU A 281 12.81 5.17 10.25
C GLU A 281 13.12 4.89 8.77
N GLN A 282 12.26 4.13 8.09
CA GLN A 282 12.41 3.88 6.66
C GLN A 282 12.25 5.13 5.81
N PHE A 283 11.35 6.04 6.19
CA PHE A 283 11.16 7.31 5.49
C PHE A 283 12.42 8.17 5.54
N VAL A 284 13.03 8.30 6.73
CA VAL A 284 14.25 9.10 6.94
C VAL A 284 15.46 8.46 6.26
N ASP A 285 15.67 7.15 6.44
CA ASP A 285 16.81 6.42 5.88
C ASP A 285 16.85 6.45 4.35
N LYS A 286 15.67 6.52 3.72
CA LYS A 286 15.52 6.42 2.27
C LYS A 286 15.17 7.76 1.62
N LEU A 287 15.07 8.86 2.38
CA LEU A 287 14.57 10.17 1.95
C LEU A 287 15.19 10.65 0.62
N GLU A 288 16.50 10.53 0.46
CA GLU A 288 17.23 10.95 -0.73
C GLU A 288 16.95 10.08 -1.97
N LYS A 289 16.59 8.82 -1.75
CA LYS A 289 16.33 7.81 -2.80
C LYS A 289 14.86 7.71 -3.18
N LEU A 290 13.98 8.50 -2.52
CA LEU A 290 12.56 8.49 -2.83
C LEU A 290 12.30 9.15 -4.17
N GLU A 291 11.66 8.39 -5.06
CA GLU A 291 11.14 8.90 -6.32
C GLU A 291 9.72 9.46 -6.14
N LEU A 292 9.49 10.61 -6.77
CA LEU A 292 8.20 11.27 -6.75
C LEU A 292 7.17 10.48 -7.59
N PRO A 293 5.92 10.37 -7.13
CA PRO A 293 4.84 9.75 -7.89
C PRO A 293 4.59 10.48 -9.20
N ASN A 294 4.11 9.73 -10.21
CA ASN A 294 3.71 10.34 -11.47
C ASN A 294 2.44 11.17 -11.31
N GLN A 295 1.63 10.84 -10.30
CA GLN A 295 0.39 11.53 -9.94
C GLN A 295 0.58 12.37 -8.67
N LEU A 296 1.31 13.48 -8.82
CA LEU A 296 1.63 14.42 -7.71
C LEU A 296 0.40 15.06 -7.06
N VAL A 297 -0.76 15.01 -7.70
CA VAL A 297 -2.00 15.57 -7.16
C VAL A 297 -2.43 14.87 -5.87
N ALA A 298 -2.05 13.59 -5.71
CA ALA A 298 -2.32 12.85 -4.49
C ALA A 298 -1.68 13.48 -3.24
N VAL A 299 -0.74 14.42 -3.39
CA VAL A 299 -0.21 15.26 -2.30
C VAL A 299 -1.33 15.87 -1.48
N LEU A 300 -2.43 16.29 -2.11
CA LEU A 300 -3.48 16.99 -1.38
C LEU A 300 -4.22 16.09 -0.37
N ALA A 301 -4.20 14.78 -0.57
CA ALA A 301 -4.87 13.80 0.29
C ALA A 301 -3.93 12.86 1.06
N ASP A 302 -2.67 12.73 0.64
CA ASP A 302 -1.70 11.79 1.21
C ASP A 302 -0.70 12.48 2.16
N PRO A 303 -0.76 12.24 3.48
CA PRO A 303 0.10 12.90 4.46
C PRO A 303 1.59 12.56 4.34
N LEU A 304 1.93 11.36 3.83
CA LEU A 304 3.31 10.95 3.68
C LEU A 304 3.97 11.70 2.52
N LEU A 305 3.24 11.85 1.42
CA LEU A 305 3.67 12.60 0.25
C LEU A 305 3.77 14.11 0.54
N GLN A 306 2.86 14.66 1.36
CA GLN A 306 3.00 16.04 1.87
C GLN A 306 4.28 16.23 2.66
N LYS A 307 4.58 15.32 3.62
CA LYS A 307 5.82 15.36 4.40
C LYS A 307 7.05 15.27 3.51
N LEU A 308 7.01 14.44 2.47
CA LEU A 308 8.11 14.35 1.51
C LEU A 308 8.38 15.68 0.81
N LEU A 309 7.35 16.35 0.30
CA LEU A 309 7.52 17.64 -0.39
C LEU A 309 7.91 18.78 0.55
N ILE A 310 7.44 18.76 1.80
CA ILE A 310 7.86 19.73 2.82
C ILE A 310 9.36 19.58 3.12
N LEU A 311 9.86 18.35 3.24
CA LEU A 311 11.27 18.08 3.54
C LEU A 311 12.18 18.18 2.31
N ARG A 312 11.64 17.88 1.13
CA ARG A 312 12.34 17.92 -0.16
C ARG A 312 11.50 18.70 -1.18
N PRO A 313 11.57 20.05 -1.15
CA PRO A 313 10.85 20.87 -2.12
C PRO A 313 11.41 20.64 -3.53
N ASP A 314 10.52 20.54 -4.51
CA ASP A 314 10.85 20.39 -5.93
C ASP A 314 9.98 21.34 -6.76
N ALA A 315 10.61 22.35 -7.35
CA ALA A 315 9.94 23.36 -8.16
C ALA A 315 9.18 22.77 -9.35
N THR A 316 9.64 21.63 -9.89
CA THR A 316 8.95 20.96 -11.00
C THR A 316 7.69 20.23 -10.54
N ALA A 317 7.71 19.68 -9.31
CA ALA A 317 6.56 19.07 -8.68
C ALA A 317 5.49 20.12 -8.33
N ASP A 318 5.91 21.25 -7.75
CA ASP A 318 5.02 22.36 -7.40
C ASP A 318 4.32 22.95 -8.64
N ALA A 319 5.06 23.13 -9.73
CA ALA A 319 4.50 23.58 -11.01
C ALA A 319 3.48 22.58 -11.58
N ARG A 320 3.72 21.28 -11.44
CA ARG A 320 2.79 20.23 -11.90
C ARG A 320 1.51 20.17 -11.07
N ILE A 321 1.62 20.26 -9.74
CA ILE A 321 0.48 20.33 -8.83
C ILE A 321 -0.36 21.56 -9.18
N SER A 322 0.32 22.70 -9.38
CA SER A 322 -0.34 23.96 -9.72
C SER A 322 -1.08 23.90 -11.05
N ASN A 323 -0.44 23.38 -12.11
CA ASN A 323 -1.06 23.25 -13.43
C ASN A 323 -2.25 22.29 -13.43
N TRP A 324 -2.17 21.19 -12.68
CA TRP A 324 -3.29 20.26 -12.56
C TRP A 324 -4.48 20.91 -11.85
N LEU A 325 -4.23 21.56 -10.70
CA LEU A 325 -5.30 22.25 -9.96
C LEU A 325 -5.96 23.34 -10.81
N GLU A 326 -5.16 24.09 -11.58
CA GLU A 326 -5.69 25.10 -12.49
C GLU A 326 -6.57 24.49 -13.59
N SER A 327 -6.17 23.36 -14.18
CA SER A 327 -7.00 22.61 -15.13
C SER A 327 -8.29 22.11 -14.48
N SER A 328 -8.21 21.52 -13.29
CA SER A 328 -9.39 20.98 -12.60
C SER A 328 -10.38 22.06 -12.17
N ILE A 329 -9.89 23.24 -11.78
CA ILE A 329 -10.74 24.39 -11.51
C ILE A 329 -11.43 24.87 -12.79
N ALA A 330 -10.71 24.92 -13.91
CA ALA A 330 -11.30 25.31 -15.19
C ALA A 330 -12.41 24.32 -15.60
N ASP A 331 -12.13 23.03 -15.53
CA ASP A 331 -13.09 21.97 -15.86
C ASP A 331 -14.33 22.02 -14.94
N ALA A 332 -14.13 22.21 -13.62
CA ALA A 332 -15.21 22.33 -12.65
C ALA A 332 -16.01 23.65 -12.78
N ALA A 333 -15.39 24.71 -13.32
CA ALA A 333 -16.04 26.00 -13.50
C ALA A 333 -17.02 26.01 -14.68
N ASP A 334 -16.80 25.17 -15.70
CA ASP A 334 -17.66 25.09 -16.89
C ASP A 334 -19.10 24.66 -16.54
N ASP A 335 -19.25 23.75 -15.57
CA ASP A 335 -20.55 23.25 -15.11
C ASP A 335 -21.08 23.94 -13.82
N ALA A 336 -20.30 24.86 -13.25
CA ALA A 336 -20.54 25.43 -11.91
C ALA A 336 -21.92 26.09 -11.74
N GLN A 337 -22.45 26.72 -12.80
CA GLN A 337 -23.76 27.38 -12.71
C GLN A 337 -24.92 26.37 -12.75
N ALA A 338 -24.70 25.18 -13.32
CA ALA A 338 -25.70 24.14 -13.45
C ALA A 338 -25.76 23.24 -12.19
N ASP A 339 -24.61 22.98 -11.57
CA ASP A 339 -24.48 22.12 -10.38
C ASP A 339 -24.44 22.90 -9.04
N GLY A 340 -24.52 24.24 -9.08
CA GLY A 340 -24.42 25.09 -7.88
C GLY A 340 -23.00 25.21 -7.32
N GLY A 341 -21.98 24.85 -8.11
CA GLY A 341 -20.58 24.83 -7.71
C GLY A 341 -20.18 23.58 -6.94
N SER A 342 -20.95 22.49 -7.02
CA SER A 342 -20.68 21.25 -6.27
C SER A 342 -19.27 20.70 -6.55
N ALA A 343 -18.86 20.63 -7.82
CA ALA A 343 -17.52 20.16 -8.18
C ALA A 343 -16.40 21.09 -7.65
N LEU A 344 -16.64 22.41 -7.62
CA LEU A 344 -15.73 23.38 -7.02
C LEU A 344 -15.65 23.22 -5.50
N LEU A 345 -16.76 22.88 -4.83
CA LEU A 345 -16.78 22.56 -3.41
C LEU A 345 -16.03 21.26 -3.09
N ASP A 346 -16.11 20.25 -3.95
CA ASP A 346 -15.31 19.02 -3.81
C ASP A 346 -13.80 19.31 -3.90
N LEU A 347 -13.40 20.20 -4.81
CA LEU A 347 -12.01 20.68 -4.90
C LEU A 347 -11.63 21.53 -3.67
N LEU A 348 -12.54 22.32 -3.14
CA LEU A 348 -12.31 23.14 -1.96
C LEU A 348 -12.10 22.28 -0.71
N GLU A 349 -12.87 21.21 -0.52
CA GLU A 349 -12.65 20.24 0.57
C GLU A 349 -11.25 19.64 0.51
N LEU A 350 -10.76 19.35 -0.69
CA LEU A 350 -9.42 18.82 -0.85
C LEU A 350 -8.33 19.84 -0.49
N VAL A 351 -8.51 21.09 -0.90
CA VAL A 351 -7.61 22.19 -0.52
C VAL A 351 -7.70 22.46 0.98
N HIS A 352 -8.88 22.35 1.57
CA HIS A 352 -9.12 22.47 3.00
C HIS A 352 -8.37 21.41 3.80
N ASP A 353 -8.54 20.13 3.45
CA ASP A 353 -7.85 19.00 4.08
C ASP A 353 -6.31 19.18 4.01
N HIS A 354 -5.81 19.68 2.86
CA HIS A 354 -4.40 20.00 2.70
C HIS A 354 -3.95 21.17 3.59
N ALA A 355 -4.74 22.23 3.67
CA ALA A 355 -4.44 23.39 4.51
C ALA A 355 -4.46 23.03 6.00
N GLU A 356 -5.38 22.17 6.44
CA GLU A 356 -5.42 21.65 7.82
C GLU A 356 -4.16 20.86 8.17
N GLN A 357 -3.64 20.06 7.22
CA GLN A 357 -2.46 19.23 7.46
C GLN A 357 -1.15 20.04 7.41
N THR A 358 -1.03 20.96 6.46
CA THR A 358 0.19 21.75 6.24
C THR A 358 0.22 23.07 7.01
N GLN A 359 -0.93 23.47 7.57
CA GLN A 359 -1.15 24.78 8.19
C GLN A 359 -0.89 25.97 7.26
N ALA A 360 -0.81 25.73 5.95
CA ALA A 360 -0.55 26.71 4.91
C ALA A 360 -1.57 26.57 3.77
N LEU A 361 -1.97 27.69 3.18
CA LEU A 361 -2.94 27.70 2.10
C LEU A 361 -2.24 27.70 0.74
N HIS A 362 -2.68 26.84 -0.17
CA HIS A 362 -2.08 26.76 -1.51
C HIS A 362 -2.40 28.04 -2.32
N PRO A 363 -1.44 28.63 -3.09
CA PRO A 363 -1.65 29.89 -3.82
C PRO A 363 -2.83 29.91 -4.82
N ILE A 364 -3.28 28.74 -5.25
CA ILE A 364 -4.41 28.59 -6.20
C ILE A 364 -5.77 28.83 -5.53
N PHE A 365 -5.82 28.81 -4.20
CA PHE A 365 -7.02 29.02 -3.41
C PHE A 365 -7.81 30.27 -3.82
N ASP A 366 -7.11 31.40 -4.03
CA ASP A 366 -7.78 32.65 -4.43
C ASP A 366 -8.56 32.44 -5.72
N ARG A 367 -7.96 31.79 -6.73
CA ARG A 367 -8.61 31.52 -8.00
C ARG A 367 -9.81 30.58 -7.85
N LEU A 368 -9.68 29.53 -7.03
CA LEU A 368 -10.76 28.59 -6.75
C LEU A 368 -11.98 29.33 -6.17
N LEU A 369 -11.77 30.15 -5.15
CA LEU A 369 -12.85 30.89 -4.49
C LEU A 369 -13.51 31.92 -5.40
N HIS A 370 -12.73 32.67 -6.19
CA HIS A 370 -13.29 33.63 -7.14
C HIS A 370 -14.19 32.96 -8.20
N ARG A 371 -13.92 31.69 -8.54
CA ARG A 371 -14.80 30.89 -9.41
C ARG A 371 -16.00 30.30 -8.68
N LEU A 372 -15.85 29.99 -7.39
CA LEU A 372 -16.91 29.44 -6.55
C LEU A 372 -17.97 30.48 -6.17
N TYR A 373 -17.58 31.70 -5.77
CA TYR A 373 -18.52 32.70 -5.23
C TYR A 373 -19.75 33.00 -6.11
N PRO A 374 -19.63 33.13 -7.45
CA PRO A 374 -20.79 33.37 -8.30
C PRO A 374 -21.81 32.22 -8.26
N ALA A 375 -21.32 30.98 -8.28
CA ALA A 375 -22.12 29.75 -8.37
C ALA A 375 -22.68 29.30 -7.02
N TRP A 376 -21.95 29.54 -5.92
CA TRP A 376 -22.30 29.06 -4.59
C TRP A 376 -23.55 29.73 -4.01
N ASN A 377 -24.37 28.94 -3.30
CA ASN A 377 -25.64 29.36 -2.72
C ASN A 377 -25.55 29.91 -1.28
N GLY A 378 -24.38 29.83 -0.64
CA GLY A 378 -24.17 30.32 0.73
C GLY A 378 -24.52 29.32 1.84
N THR A 379 -25.16 28.20 1.50
CA THR A 379 -25.61 27.18 2.48
C THR A 379 -24.82 25.88 2.38
N ASP A 380 -24.58 25.40 1.15
CA ASP A 380 -23.94 24.10 0.94
C ASP A 380 -22.49 24.12 1.40
N ARG A 381 -22.14 23.18 2.27
CA ARG A 381 -20.78 23.02 2.83
C ARG A 381 -20.20 24.35 3.35
N ARG A 382 -21.05 25.22 3.91
CA ARG A 382 -20.68 26.53 4.48
C ARG A 382 -19.50 26.44 5.44
N TYR A 383 -19.46 25.39 6.27
CA TYR A 383 -18.36 25.16 7.19
C TYR A 383 -17.01 25.02 6.46
N VAL A 384 -16.94 24.27 5.36
CA VAL A 384 -15.71 24.11 4.56
C VAL A 384 -15.25 25.46 4.02
N VAL A 385 -16.16 26.26 3.46
CA VAL A 385 -15.81 27.58 2.90
C VAL A 385 -15.25 28.49 3.99
N LEU A 386 -15.97 28.63 5.11
CA LEU A 386 -15.56 29.49 6.21
C LEU A 386 -14.27 29.01 6.88
N ASP A 387 -14.17 27.71 7.17
CA ASP A 387 -12.98 27.15 7.82
C ASP A 387 -11.75 27.25 6.93
N THR A 388 -11.88 27.07 5.62
CA THR A 388 -10.75 27.26 4.68
C THR A 388 -10.30 28.72 4.62
N LEU A 389 -11.23 29.68 4.64
CA LEU A 389 -10.90 31.11 4.67
C LEU A 389 -10.13 31.50 5.93
N THR A 390 -10.22 30.74 7.03
CA THR A 390 -9.40 31.01 8.23
C THR A 390 -7.90 30.85 7.99
N TYR A 391 -7.49 30.15 6.92
CA TYR A 391 -6.08 29.93 6.55
C TYR A 391 -5.51 31.07 5.68
N ILE A 392 -6.31 32.10 5.34
CA ILE A 392 -5.85 33.25 4.54
C ILE A 392 -4.70 33.98 5.27
N PRO A 393 -3.59 34.30 4.57
CA PRO A 393 -2.50 35.04 5.16
C PRO A 393 -2.90 36.49 5.50
N LEU A 394 -2.33 37.03 6.57
CA LEU A 394 -2.52 38.43 6.96
C LEU A 394 -2.13 39.37 5.79
N GLY A 395 -3.04 40.27 5.41
CA GLY A 395 -2.85 41.20 4.31
C GLY A 395 -3.62 42.51 4.49
N SER A 396 -3.73 43.31 3.42
CA SER A 396 -4.53 44.53 3.45
C SER A 396 -6.01 44.18 3.63
N PHE A 397 -6.61 44.63 4.74
CA PHE A 397 -8.02 44.40 5.03
C PHE A 397 -8.92 44.86 3.88
N THR A 398 -8.62 46.00 3.25
CA THR A 398 -9.42 46.49 2.12
C THR A 398 -9.48 45.49 0.96
N LYS A 399 -8.37 44.82 0.66
CA LYS A 399 -8.32 43.80 -0.40
C LYS A 399 -9.05 42.53 0.06
N LEU A 400 -8.70 42.01 1.23
CA LEU A 400 -9.32 40.79 1.77
C LEU A 400 -10.84 40.92 1.92
N TYR A 401 -11.31 42.09 2.32
CA TYR A 401 -12.73 42.38 2.45
C TYR A 401 -13.42 42.41 1.09
N GLN A 402 -12.83 43.05 0.09
CA GLN A 402 -13.40 43.11 -1.27
C GLN A 402 -13.37 41.76 -1.98
N ASP A 403 -12.25 41.03 -1.87
CA ASP A 403 -11.99 39.83 -2.65
C ASP A 403 -12.63 38.58 -2.02
N HIS A 404 -12.82 38.56 -0.70
CA HIS A 404 -13.29 37.35 0.00
C HIS A 404 -14.41 37.60 1.01
N PHE A 405 -14.24 38.50 1.97
CA PHE A 405 -15.19 38.58 3.08
C PHE A 405 -16.56 39.09 2.65
N ARG A 406 -16.61 40.15 1.85
CA ARG A 406 -17.88 40.71 1.35
C ARG A 406 -18.66 39.69 0.48
N PRO A 407 -18.06 39.01 -0.52
CA PRO A 407 -18.75 37.97 -1.28
C PRO A 407 -19.38 36.88 -0.40
N VAL A 408 -18.70 36.49 0.68
CA VAL A 408 -19.18 35.46 1.60
C VAL A 408 -20.30 36.00 2.48
N GLU A 409 -20.15 37.19 3.06
CA GLU A 409 -21.19 37.85 3.85
C GLU A 409 -22.48 38.03 3.03
N ASP A 410 -22.35 38.55 1.79
CA ASP A 410 -23.49 38.80 0.89
C ASP A 410 -24.25 37.50 0.54
N LYS A 411 -23.57 36.34 0.55
CA LYS A 411 -24.18 35.02 0.24
C LYS A 411 -24.72 34.30 1.47
N VAL A 412 -24.08 34.46 2.62
CA VAL A 412 -24.38 33.70 3.85
C VAL A 412 -25.45 34.41 4.69
N LEU A 413 -25.54 35.74 4.66
CA LEU A 413 -26.50 36.49 5.46
C LEU A 413 -27.91 36.42 4.85
N ASP A 414 -28.82 35.78 5.58
CA ASP A 414 -30.24 35.67 5.22
C ASP A 414 -31.18 36.43 6.19
N GLY A 415 -30.60 37.19 7.13
CA GLY A 415 -31.34 37.93 8.17
C GLY A 415 -31.68 37.09 9.41
N THR A 416 -31.27 35.83 9.49
CA THR A 416 -31.43 34.98 10.67
C THR A 416 -30.20 35.00 11.58
N ALA A 417 -30.34 34.50 12.81
CA ALA A 417 -29.26 34.49 13.80
C ALA A 417 -28.19 33.41 13.54
N GLU A 418 -28.54 32.32 12.86
CA GLU A 418 -27.62 31.18 12.69
C GLU A 418 -26.41 31.52 11.78
N PRO A 419 -26.57 32.13 10.59
CA PRO A 419 -25.44 32.52 9.76
C PRO A 419 -24.61 33.66 10.37
N GLN A 420 -25.25 34.53 11.17
CA GLN A 420 -24.55 35.58 11.91
C GLN A 420 -23.59 34.99 12.96
N LEU A 421 -24.02 33.94 13.67
CA LEU A 421 -23.16 33.22 14.62
C LEU A 421 -22.01 32.52 13.89
N ALA A 422 -22.28 31.85 12.76
CA ALA A 422 -21.24 31.20 11.96
C ALA A 422 -20.17 32.18 11.45
N LEU A 423 -20.58 33.38 10.99
CA LEU A 423 -19.64 34.43 10.59
C LEU A 423 -18.83 34.97 11.78
N LEU A 424 -19.45 35.12 12.94
CA LEU A 424 -18.77 35.57 14.14
C LEU A 424 -17.73 34.54 14.61
N GLU A 425 -18.05 33.25 14.55
CA GLU A 425 -17.11 32.16 14.81
C GLU A 425 -15.95 32.17 13.80
N PHE A 426 -16.26 32.32 12.51
CA PHE A 426 -15.26 32.45 11.44
C PHE A 426 -14.29 33.60 11.71
N TYR A 427 -14.78 34.82 11.94
CA TYR A 427 -13.93 35.98 12.21
C TYR A 427 -13.11 35.82 13.50
N THR A 428 -13.70 35.19 14.53
CA THR A 428 -12.98 34.89 15.76
C THR A 428 -11.81 33.93 15.50
N SER A 429 -12.03 32.88 14.72
CA SER A 429 -10.99 31.91 14.35
C SER A 429 -9.91 32.52 13.48
N LEU A 430 -10.28 33.34 12.49
CA LEU A 430 -9.35 34.08 11.63
C LEU A 430 -8.44 35.00 12.46
N LEU A 431 -9.03 35.81 13.34
CA LEU A 431 -8.27 36.73 14.20
C LEU A 431 -7.34 35.98 15.15
N ARG A 432 -7.79 34.87 15.75
CA ARG A 432 -6.93 34.03 16.60
C ARG A 432 -5.72 33.52 15.82
N ARG A 433 -5.92 33.04 14.60
CA ARG A 433 -4.83 32.54 13.77
C ARG A 433 -3.85 33.63 13.37
N TRP A 434 -4.34 34.79 12.93
CA TRP A 434 -3.48 35.94 12.65
C TRP A 434 -2.70 36.41 13.87
N THR A 435 -3.32 36.38 15.05
CA THR A 435 -2.64 36.69 16.33
C THR A 435 -1.49 35.71 16.57
N VAL A 436 -1.72 34.42 16.40
CA VAL A 436 -0.66 33.39 16.52
C VAL A 436 0.46 33.63 15.50
N GLN A 437 0.10 33.94 14.25
CA GLN A 437 1.08 34.21 13.20
C GLN A 437 1.95 35.43 13.53
N ILE A 438 1.37 36.54 13.98
CA ILE A 438 2.10 37.75 14.40
C ILE A 438 3.03 37.44 15.58
N LEU A 439 2.51 36.76 16.63
CA LEU A 439 3.31 36.41 17.80
C LEU A 439 4.47 35.46 17.46
N SER A 440 4.31 34.59 16.45
CA SER A 440 5.39 33.71 15.99
C SER A 440 6.51 34.46 15.26
N LEU A 441 6.21 35.59 14.61
CA LEU A 441 7.18 36.41 13.88
C LEU A 441 7.99 37.30 14.83
N ASP A 442 7.38 37.82 15.89
CA ASP A 442 8.06 38.66 16.91
C ASP A 442 9.09 37.89 17.76
N GLY A 443 9.09 36.55 17.71
CA GLY A 443 10.05 35.68 18.40
C GLY A 443 11.37 35.44 17.66
N ALA A 444 11.52 35.86 16.40
CA ALA A 444 12.64 35.50 15.51
C ALA A 444 13.82 36.49 15.53
N ALA A 445 14.30 36.90 16.70
CA ALA A 445 15.57 37.62 16.85
C ALA A 445 16.58 36.79 17.68
N PRO A 446 17.50 36.04 17.07
CA PRO A 446 18.70 35.57 17.76
C PRO A 446 19.60 36.79 18.00
N ARG A 447 19.94 37.06 19.27
CA ARG A 447 20.78 38.19 19.72
C ARG A 447 22.26 38.14 19.27
N HIS A 448 22.61 37.39 18.23
CA HIS A 448 24.00 37.28 17.76
C HIS A 448 24.08 37.24 16.23
N ALA A 449 24.17 38.42 15.61
CA ALA A 449 24.90 38.61 14.37
C ALA A 449 25.74 39.89 14.54
N PRO A 450 27.08 39.83 14.35
CA PRO A 450 27.95 40.98 14.54
C PRO A 450 27.79 41.97 13.38
N ASP A 451 28.05 43.24 13.72
CA ASP A 451 27.91 44.50 12.95
C ASP A 451 28.01 44.43 11.42
#